data_AF-A0A5C7Z9I2-F1
#
_entry.id   AF-A0A5C7Z9I2-F1
#
_cell.length_a   1.000
_cell.length_b   1.000
_cell.length_c   1.000
_cell.angle_alpha   90.00
_cell.angle_beta   90.00
_cell.angle_gamma   90.00
#
_symmetry.space_group_name_H-M   'P 1'
#
loop_
_entity.id
_entity.type
_entity.pdbx_description
1 polymer ?
#
loop_
_entity_poly.entity_id
_entity_poly.type
_entity_poly.pdbx_seq_one_letter_code
_entity_poly.pdbx_strand_id
1 'polypeptide(L)'
;MIFPKGTHQTLITLSKEALAGFTAVFHETVRKLDMNFEMDFPYVLSMMQAPVDGGSYPEFRMHGWLQPPYRQPGLIKYLAGPEIGAGNFMADTMPEDKAAELQKINVADYLWER
;
A
#
# COMPACT_ATOMS: atom_id res chain seq x y z
N MET A 1 -1.82 -3.36 0.96
CA MET A 1 -1.06 -3.23 2.22
C MET A 1 0.17 -4.12 2.14
N ILE A 2 1.27 -3.74 2.79
CA ILE A 2 2.52 -4.49 2.80
C ILE A 2 2.85 -4.87 4.24
N PHE A 3 2.96 -6.16 4.51
CA PHE A 3 3.25 -6.71 5.82
C PHE A 3 4.59 -7.47 5.79
N PRO A 4 5.42 -7.33 6.83
CA PRO A 4 6.44 -8.33 7.11
C PRO A 4 5.79 -9.70 7.37
N LYS A 5 6.48 -10.80 7.03
CA LYS A 5 5.98 -12.16 7.31
C LYS A 5 5.96 -12.47 8.82
N GLY A 6 6.95 -11.98 9.55
CA GLY A 6 7.01 -12.09 11.01
C GLY A 6 6.07 -11.11 11.70
N THR A 7 5.74 -11.39 12.96
CA THR A 7 4.99 -10.44 13.80
C THR A 7 5.95 -9.38 14.34
N HIS A 8 5.79 -8.15 13.87
CA HIS A 8 6.54 -6.98 14.32
C HIS A 8 5.54 -5.88 14.72
N GLN A 9 5.68 -5.33 15.92
CA GLN A 9 4.81 -4.26 16.40
C GLN A 9 5.23 -2.89 15.86
N THR A 10 6.53 -2.68 15.66
CA THR A 10 7.10 -1.41 15.19
C THR A 10 8.17 -1.61 14.12
N LEU A 11 8.37 -0.59 13.29
CA LEU A 11 9.34 -0.62 12.18
C LEU A 11 10.76 -0.96 12.64
N ILE A 12 11.15 -0.45 13.82
CA ILE A 12 12.49 -0.62 14.38
C ILE A 12 12.81 -2.05 14.82
N THR A 13 11.80 -2.93 14.91
CA THR A 13 12.01 -4.34 15.26
C THR A 13 12.29 -5.23 14.05
N LEU A 14 12.23 -4.70 12.83
CA LEU A 14 12.62 -5.44 11.64
C LEU A 14 14.13 -5.71 11.64
N SER A 15 14.52 -6.94 11.34
CA SER A 15 15.91 -7.24 10.99
C SER A 15 16.27 -6.55 9.67
N LYS A 16 17.57 -6.48 9.35
CA LYS A 16 18.04 -5.93 8.07
C LYS A 16 17.45 -6.68 6.87
N GLU A 17 17.36 -8.00 6.98
CA GLU A 17 16.80 -8.88 5.97
C GLU A 17 15.29 -8.64 5.81
N ALA A 18 14.56 -8.52 6.91
CA ALA A 18 13.13 -8.24 6.89
C ALA A 18 12.82 -6.84 6.32
N LEU A 19 13.64 -5.83 6.66
CA LEU A 19 13.54 -4.48 6.10
C LEU A 19 13.83 -4.49 4.59
N ALA A 20 14.89 -5.17 4.14
CA ALA A 20 15.19 -5.30 2.72
C ALA A 20 14.05 -5.98 1.94
N GLY A 21 13.46 -7.05 2.51
CA GLY A 21 12.30 -7.71 1.92
C GLY A 21 11.06 -6.81 1.86
N PHE A 22 10.79 -6.05 2.91
CA PHE A 22 9.71 -5.06 2.94
C PHE A 22 9.89 -4.00 1.84
N THR A 23 11.10 -3.44 1.73
CA THR A 23 11.44 -2.45 0.70
C THR A 23 11.33 -3.03 -0.71
N ALA A 24 11.78 -4.27 -0.93
CA ALA A 24 11.64 -4.93 -2.23
C ALA A 24 10.17 -5.06 -2.66
N VAL A 25 9.29 -5.51 -1.75
CA VAL A 25 7.84 -5.61 -2.02
C VAL A 25 7.22 -4.24 -2.23
N PHE A 26 7.66 -3.21 -1.50
CA PHE A 26 7.23 -1.84 -1.71
C PHE A 26 7.57 -1.36 -3.13
N HIS A 27 8.82 -1.51 -3.56
CA HIS A 27 9.24 -1.15 -4.93
C HIS A 27 8.46 -1.93 -5.99
N GLU A 28 8.28 -3.24 -5.81
CA GLU A 28 7.46 -4.04 -6.73
C GLU A 28 6.03 -3.50 -6.82
N THR A 29 5.41 -3.18 -5.67
CA THR A 29 4.04 -2.72 -5.61
C THR A 29 3.86 -1.37 -6.30
N VAL A 30 4.72 -0.38 -6.03
CA VAL A 30 4.60 0.95 -6.65
C VAL A 30 4.89 0.90 -8.16
N ARG A 31 5.83 0.07 -8.61
CA ARG A 31 6.08 -0.17 -10.03
C ARG A 31 4.89 -0.80 -10.74
N LYS A 32 4.19 -1.73 -10.08
CA LYS A 32 2.94 -2.29 -10.60
C LYS A 32 1.85 -1.22 -10.72
N LEU A 33 1.72 -0.31 -9.76
CA LEU A 33 0.77 0.81 -9.86
C LEU A 33 1.10 1.72 -11.05
N ASP A 34 2.36 2.11 -11.15
CA ASP A 34 2.94 2.89 -12.25
C ASP A 34 2.60 2.27 -13.62
N MET A 35 2.93 0.99 -13.82
CA MET A 35 2.65 0.27 -15.07
C MET A 35 1.15 0.07 -15.33
N ASN A 36 0.33 -0.10 -14.29
CA ASN A 36 -1.09 -0.39 -14.46
C ASN A 36 -1.81 0.71 -15.26
N PHE A 37 -1.46 1.98 -15.02
CA PHE A 37 -2.05 3.14 -15.69
C PHE A 37 -1.07 3.88 -16.60
N GLU A 38 0.09 3.30 -16.88
CA GLU A 38 1.11 3.87 -17.76
C GLU A 38 1.52 5.31 -17.38
N MET A 39 1.66 5.60 -16.08
CA MET A 39 1.94 6.94 -15.56
C MET A 39 2.71 6.92 -14.24
N ASP A 40 3.27 8.06 -13.84
CA ASP A 40 3.74 8.26 -12.47
C ASP A 40 2.54 8.26 -11.51
N PHE A 41 2.30 7.11 -10.87
CA PHE A 41 1.09 6.87 -10.11
C PHE A 41 1.19 7.50 -8.72
N PRO A 42 0.36 8.51 -8.38
CA PRO A 42 0.41 9.14 -7.07
C PRO A 42 -0.21 8.24 -6.00
N TYR A 43 0.32 8.29 -4.79
CA TYR A 43 -0.25 7.58 -3.64
C TYR A 43 0.07 8.32 -2.35
N VAL A 44 -0.74 8.06 -1.32
CA VAL A 44 -0.34 8.30 0.08
C VAL A 44 0.18 7.00 0.66
N LEU A 45 1.35 7.05 1.30
CA LEU A 45 1.91 5.94 2.07
C LEU A 45 1.85 6.28 3.56
N SER A 46 1.15 5.45 4.32
CA SER A 46 1.10 5.53 5.78
C SER A 46 1.80 4.34 6.42
N MET A 47 2.60 4.57 7.46
CA MET A 47 3.21 3.51 8.26
C MET A 47 2.38 3.32 9.54
N MET A 48 1.71 2.17 9.63
CA MET A 48 0.90 1.81 10.79
C MET A 48 1.76 0.94 11.72
N GLN A 49 1.97 1.40 12.95
CA GLN A 49 2.74 0.67 13.97
C GLN A 49 2.16 0.91 15.36
N ALA A 50 2.62 0.12 16.34
CA ALA A 50 2.24 0.30 17.73
C ALA A 50 2.62 1.70 18.25
N PRO A 51 1.87 2.24 19.23
CA PRO A 51 2.26 3.44 19.97
C PRO A 51 3.66 3.31 20.56
N VAL A 52 4.36 4.46 20.68
CA VAL A 52 5.73 4.56 21.23
C VAL A 52 5.75 5.19 22.62
N ASP A 53 4.70 4.95 23.40
CA ASP A 53 4.46 5.53 24.73
C ASP A 53 4.98 4.66 25.89
N GLY A 54 5.65 3.55 25.57
CA GLY A 54 6.17 2.59 26.57
C GLY A 54 5.17 1.51 26.99
N GLY A 55 3.94 1.53 26.46
CA GLY A 55 2.97 0.45 26.62
C GLY A 55 3.38 -0.84 25.89
N SER A 56 2.75 -1.96 26.27
CA SER A 56 2.89 -3.25 25.59
C SER A 56 1.70 -3.49 24.67
N TYR A 57 1.97 -3.72 23.38
CA TYR A 57 0.95 -3.88 22.32
C TYR A 57 1.22 -5.14 21.49
N PRO A 58 1.24 -6.35 22.07
CA PRO A 58 1.63 -7.58 21.38
C PRO A 58 0.76 -7.92 20.18
N GLU A 59 -0.49 -7.47 20.15
CA GLU A 59 -1.44 -7.67 19.06
C GLU A 59 -1.20 -6.78 17.84
N PHE A 60 -0.40 -5.71 17.97
CA PHE A 60 -0.10 -4.83 16.84
C PHE A 60 0.75 -5.53 15.77
N ARG A 61 0.39 -5.27 14.51
CA ARG A 61 1.07 -5.79 13.33
C ARG A 61 1.45 -4.61 12.43
N MET A 62 2.73 -4.24 12.46
CA MET A 62 3.24 -3.15 11.66
C MET A 62 3.07 -3.42 10.17
N HIS A 63 2.64 -2.40 9.42
CA HIS A 63 2.49 -2.49 7.97
C HIS A 63 2.53 -1.13 7.28
N GLY A 64 2.85 -1.17 5.99
CA GLY A 64 2.67 -0.05 5.09
C GLY A 64 1.29 -0.08 4.43
N TRP A 65 0.60 1.06 4.40
CA TRP A 65 -0.67 1.23 3.72
C TRP A 65 -0.53 2.23 2.57
N LEU A 66 -0.67 1.72 1.35
CA LEU A 66 -0.76 2.51 0.12
C LEU A 66 -2.22 2.84 -0.17
N GLN A 67 -2.50 4.12 -0.38
CA GLN A 67 -3.82 4.67 -0.70
C GLN A 67 -3.75 5.41 -2.05
N PRO A 68 -3.86 4.67 -3.17
CA PRO A 68 -3.91 5.26 -4.51
C PRO A 68 -5.21 6.05 -4.73
N PRO A 69 -5.19 7.25 -5.33
CA PRO A 69 -6.38 8.10 -5.46
C PRO A 69 -7.17 7.85 -6.74
N TYR A 70 -6.66 7.10 -7.72
CA TYR A 70 -7.37 6.90 -8.99
C TYR A 70 -8.31 5.69 -8.96
N ARG A 71 -9.50 5.83 -9.56
CA ARG A 71 -10.44 4.73 -9.81
C ARG A 71 -10.16 4.01 -11.13
N GLN A 72 -9.81 4.80 -12.12
CA GLN A 72 -9.55 4.44 -13.52
C GLN A 72 -8.52 5.44 -14.06
N PRO A 73 -7.87 5.16 -15.21
CA PRO A 73 -6.99 6.13 -15.86
C PRO A 73 -7.67 7.49 -16.02
N GLY A 74 -7.05 8.55 -15.46
CA GLY A 74 -7.56 9.92 -15.52
C GLY A 74 -8.72 10.27 -14.57
N LEU A 75 -9.25 9.34 -13.78
CA LEU A 75 -10.38 9.58 -12.87
C LEU A 75 -10.00 9.46 -11.39
N ILE A 76 -9.91 10.61 -10.70
CA ILE A 76 -9.57 10.71 -9.28
C ILE A 76 -10.81 10.43 -8.40
N LYS A 77 -10.62 9.65 -7.33
CA LYS A 77 -11.55 9.47 -6.22
C LYS A 77 -11.42 10.63 -5.24
N TYR A 78 -12.46 11.44 -5.15
CA TYR A 78 -12.64 12.38 -4.05
C TYR A 78 -13.43 11.72 -2.91
N LEU A 79 -12.87 11.78 -1.70
CA LEU A 79 -13.59 11.45 -0.48
C LEU A 79 -14.54 12.62 -0.19
N ALA A 80 -15.84 12.35 -0.10
CA ALA A 80 -16.86 13.40 -0.03
C ALA A 80 -17.89 13.07 1.07
N GLY A 81 -19.18 13.36 0.85
CA GLY A 81 -20.22 13.21 1.87
C GLY A 81 -20.24 11.86 2.58
N PRO A 82 -20.24 10.71 1.87
CA PRO A 82 -20.25 9.39 2.50
C PRO A 82 -19.01 9.13 3.36
N GLU A 83 -17.82 9.49 2.87
CA GLU A 83 -16.56 9.22 3.57
C GLU A 83 -16.29 10.22 4.70
N ILE A 84 -16.36 11.51 4.41
CA ILE A 84 -16.04 12.60 5.36
C ILE A 84 -17.20 12.81 6.34
N GLY A 85 -18.43 12.84 5.85
CA GLY A 85 -19.61 13.14 6.66
C GLY A 85 -20.14 11.93 7.43
N ALA A 86 -20.09 10.74 6.84
CA ALA A 86 -20.68 9.53 7.42
C ALA A 86 -19.67 8.43 7.76
N GLY A 87 -18.37 8.58 7.47
CA GLY A 87 -17.35 7.56 7.77
C GLY A 87 -17.46 6.28 6.94
N ASN A 88 -18.25 6.29 5.85
CA ASN A 88 -18.49 5.12 5.01
C ASN A 88 -17.69 5.21 3.71
N PHE A 89 -16.88 4.19 3.42
CA PHE A 89 -16.07 4.11 2.21
C PHE A 89 -16.77 3.32 1.12
N MET A 90 -16.87 3.93 -0.07
CA MET A 90 -17.46 3.29 -1.25
C MET A 90 -16.41 3.10 -2.36
N ALA A 91 -16.35 1.87 -2.86
CA ALA A 91 -15.56 1.49 -4.01
C ALA A 91 -16.46 0.87 -5.08
N ASP A 92 -16.27 1.27 -6.33
CA ASP A 92 -17.05 0.78 -7.48
C ASP A 92 -16.43 -0.49 -8.10
N THR A 93 -15.45 -1.08 -7.41
CA THR A 93 -14.61 -2.19 -7.87
C THR A 93 -14.39 -3.18 -6.75
N MET A 94 -14.29 -4.47 -7.09
CA MET A 94 -13.96 -5.50 -6.11
C MET A 94 -12.45 -5.56 -5.87
N PRO A 95 -12.00 -5.74 -4.61
CA PRO A 95 -10.59 -5.91 -4.29
C PRO A 95 -9.92 -7.07 -5.06
N GLU A 96 -10.66 -8.15 -5.31
CA GLU A 96 -10.18 -9.34 -6.02
C GLU A 96 -9.83 -9.02 -7.48
N ASP A 97 -10.69 -8.25 -8.17
CA ASP A 97 -10.46 -7.84 -9.55
C ASP A 97 -9.22 -6.94 -9.65
N LYS A 98 -9.08 -6.00 -8.72
CA LYS A 98 -7.92 -5.09 -8.67
C LYS A 98 -6.63 -5.81 -8.29
N ALA A 99 -6.69 -6.81 -7.42
CA ALA A 99 -5.55 -7.67 -7.14
C ALA A 99 -5.15 -8.47 -8.39
N ALA A 100 -6.11 -9.03 -9.13
CA ALA A 100 -5.86 -9.80 -10.35
C ALA A 100 -5.25 -8.94 -11.47
N GLU A 101 -5.67 -7.67 -11.62
CA GLU A 101 -5.04 -6.71 -12.53
C GLU A 101 -3.55 -6.54 -12.21
N LEU A 102 -3.21 -6.23 -10.96
CA LEU A 102 -1.82 -6.01 -10.53
C LEU A 102 -0.96 -7.28 -10.59
N GLN A 103 -1.55 -8.47 -10.40
CA GLN A 103 -0.84 -9.75 -10.49
C GLN A 103 -0.42 -10.11 -11.91
N LYS A 104 -1.11 -9.61 -12.94
CA LYS A 104 -0.75 -9.83 -14.35
C LYS A 104 0.46 -9.00 -14.80
N ILE A 105 0.82 -7.96 -14.04
CA ILE A 105 1.91 -7.06 -14.39
C ILE A 105 3.25 -7.70 -14.01
N ASN A 106 4.13 -7.82 -15.00
CA ASN A 106 5.50 -8.27 -14.80
C ASN A 106 6.44 -7.07 -14.62
N VAL A 107 6.95 -6.88 -13.40
CA VAL A 107 7.86 -5.75 -13.09
C VAL A 107 9.22 -5.83 -13.77
N ALA A 108 9.58 -6.95 -14.41
CA ALA A 108 10.78 -7.03 -15.24
C ALA A 108 10.68 -6.13 -16.49
N ASP A 109 9.46 -5.80 -16.92
CA ASP A 109 9.19 -4.92 -18.05
C ASP A 109 9.14 -3.43 -17.64
N TYR A 110 9.50 -3.12 -16.39
CA TYR A 110 9.50 -1.75 -15.87
C TYR A 110 10.69 -0.96 -16.43
N LEU A 111 10.43 -0.10 -17.42
CA LEU A 111 11.46 0.66 -18.15
C LEU A 111 11.76 2.05 -17.54
N TRP A 112 11.05 2.45 -16.49
CA TRP A 112 11.18 3.79 -15.94
C TRP A 112 12.22 3.77 -14.82
N GLU A 113 13.49 4.03 -15.15
CA GLU A 113 14.50 4.23 -14.11
C GLU A 113 14.16 5.48 -13.28
N ARG A 114 13.94 5.27 -11.98
CA ARG A 114 13.92 6.31 -10.96
C ARG A 114 15.01 6.01 -9.94
#